data_AF-A0A820AM81-F1
#
_entry.id   AF-A0A820AM81-F1
#
_cell.length_a   1.000
_cell.length_b   1.000
_cell.length_c   1.000
_cell.angle_alpha   90.00
_cell.angle_beta   90.00
_cell.angle_gamma   90.00
#
_symmetry.space_group_name_H-M   'P 1'
#
loop_
_entity.id
_entity.type
_entity.pdbx_description
1 polymer ?
#
loop_
_entity_poly.entity_id
_entity_poly.type
_entity_poly.pdbx_seq_one_letter_code
_entity_poly.pdbx_strand_id
1 'polypeptide(L)'
;MRLDNIKSIFLLISVTIVIVNGTFIVHDFNGNVLNSIEPELLKRIHQDLIKRDRHQNATDLLSTYNMTSGNLFSNLSTSLISHQLQKRSTYTITIDAHIENIGWSNNYQLGQVVGTEGRSLRLEAYRINSNPYTSAISYRSHVEDVGWLNYVNTNEISGTTGQSRRLEALQINIQPSIAQNVYYRCHLQNIGWTGWVGNNEVCGTTGQHRRLEAFVLNMLVF
;
A
#
# COMPACT_ATOMS: atom_id res chain seq x y z
N MET A 1 15.17 -25.20 -14.61
CA MET A 1 15.08 -24.16 -15.66
C MET A 1 13.62 -23.73 -15.75
N ARG A 2 13.34 -22.41 -15.65
CA ARG A 2 12.03 -21.72 -15.66
C ARG A 2 11.21 -21.86 -14.37
N LEU A 3 10.75 -20.78 -13.69
CA LEU A 3 10.43 -19.41 -14.12
C LEU A 3 10.95 -18.35 -13.12
N ASP A 4 12.17 -17.87 -13.32
CA ASP A 4 12.60 -16.53 -12.87
C ASP A 4 12.34 -15.54 -14.01
N ASN A 5 11.09 -15.42 -14.43
CA ASN A 5 10.71 -14.46 -15.48
C ASN A 5 9.41 -13.76 -15.07
N ILE A 6 9.58 -12.48 -14.76
CA ILE A 6 8.54 -11.44 -14.60
C ILE A 6 7.84 -11.42 -13.23
N LYS A 7 8.59 -11.03 -12.19
CA LYS A 7 8.05 -10.40 -10.96
C LYS A 7 8.86 -9.14 -10.56
N SER A 8 9.22 -8.30 -11.54
CA SER A 8 9.74 -6.95 -11.28
C SER A 8 8.96 -5.94 -12.11
N ILE A 9 7.71 -5.70 -11.73
CA ILE A 9 6.88 -4.63 -12.29
C ILE A 9 6.21 -3.90 -11.09
N PHE A 10 6.81 -2.75 -10.80
CA PHE A 10 6.42 -1.62 -9.95
C PHE A 10 6.24 -1.85 -8.45
N LEU A 11 7.18 -1.27 -7.70
CA LEU A 11 7.26 -1.34 -6.27
C LEU A 11 7.77 0.01 -5.75
N LEU A 12 7.09 0.53 -4.72
CA LEU A 12 7.27 1.81 -4.01
C LEU A 12 6.51 3.01 -4.56
N ILE A 13 5.36 3.31 -3.96
CA ILE A 13 4.81 4.66 -4.06
C ILE A 13 4.27 5.16 -2.73
N SER A 14 5.05 6.05 -2.11
CA SER A 14 4.47 7.28 -1.61
C SER A 14 4.20 8.17 -2.82
N VAL A 15 2.98 8.12 -3.35
CA VAL A 15 2.64 8.90 -4.54
C VAL A 15 2.68 10.37 -4.15
N THR A 16 3.49 11.19 -4.82
CA THR A 16 3.22 12.63 -4.86
C THR A 16 2.55 12.93 -6.20
N ILE A 17 1.33 13.46 -6.16
CA ILE A 17 0.61 13.89 -7.35
C ILE A 17 0.97 15.34 -7.65
N VAL A 18 1.64 15.57 -8.77
CA VAL A 18 1.83 16.92 -9.29
C VAL A 18 0.92 17.11 -10.49
N ILE A 19 0.13 18.18 -10.47
CA ILE A 19 -0.68 18.60 -11.61
C ILE A 19 0.05 19.72 -12.33
N VAL A 20 0.61 19.39 -13.50
CA VAL A 20 1.24 20.38 -14.37
C VAL A 20 0.42 20.45 -15.65
N ASN A 21 -0.21 21.60 -15.91
CA ASN A 21 -1.01 21.84 -17.11
C ASN A 21 -2.06 20.74 -17.40
N GLY A 22 -2.75 20.24 -16.38
CA GLY A 22 -3.77 19.18 -16.52
C GLY A 22 -3.23 17.74 -16.64
N THR A 23 -1.95 17.52 -16.35
CA THR A 23 -1.35 16.17 -16.33
C THR A 23 -1.23 15.67 -14.90
N PHE A 24 -1.83 14.51 -14.58
CA PHE A 24 -1.80 13.89 -13.24
C PHE A 24 -0.59 12.97 -13.12
N ILE A 25 0.51 13.44 -12.54
CA ILE A 25 1.75 12.67 -12.54
C ILE A 25 2.04 12.11 -11.16
N VAL A 26 2.29 10.80 -11.14
CA VAL A 26 2.54 10.01 -9.94
C VAL A 26 4.05 9.80 -9.82
N HIS A 27 4.63 10.21 -8.69
CA HIS A 27 6.05 10.01 -8.40
C HIS A 27 6.28 8.94 -7.34
N ASP A 28 7.41 8.22 -7.42
CA ASP A 28 7.90 7.35 -6.35
C ASP A 28 8.46 8.15 -5.16
N PHE A 29 8.90 7.44 -4.11
CA PHE A 29 9.50 8.07 -2.92
C PHE A 29 10.79 8.86 -3.21
N ASN A 30 11.49 8.52 -4.30
CA ASN A 30 12.70 9.21 -4.73
C ASN A 30 12.40 10.42 -5.63
N GLY A 31 11.13 10.67 -5.95
CA GLY A 31 10.69 11.75 -6.84
C GLY A 31 10.76 11.38 -8.33
N ASN A 32 10.95 10.11 -8.67
CA ASN A 32 10.92 9.67 -10.08
C ASN A 32 9.49 9.51 -10.56
N VAL A 33 9.22 9.93 -11.80
CA VAL A 33 7.92 9.70 -12.45
C VAL A 33 7.69 8.20 -12.64
N LEU A 34 6.50 7.73 -12.27
CA LEU A 34 6.08 6.37 -12.52
C LEU A 34 5.47 6.24 -13.91
N ASN A 35 6.18 5.51 -14.77
CA ASN A 35 5.75 5.23 -16.15
C ASN A 35 4.69 4.13 -16.25
N SER A 36 4.45 3.39 -15.17
CA SER A 36 3.36 2.44 -15.08
C SER A 36 2.90 2.29 -13.64
N ILE A 37 1.60 2.05 -13.46
CA ILE A 37 0.94 1.80 -12.19
C ILE A 37 0.00 0.62 -12.41
N GLU A 38 -0.10 -0.28 -11.43
CA GLU A 38 -1.00 -1.42 -11.55
C GLU A 38 -2.44 -0.97 -11.91
N PRO A 39 -3.07 -1.55 -12.96
CA PRO A 39 -4.39 -1.12 -13.43
C PRO A 39 -5.48 -1.11 -12.36
N GLU A 40 -5.48 -2.09 -11.45
CA GLU A 40 -6.45 -2.14 -10.35
C GLU A 40 -6.25 -1.00 -9.36
N LEU A 41 -4.99 -0.65 -9.06
CA LEU A 41 -4.66 0.48 -8.21
C LEU A 41 -5.06 1.80 -8.87
N LEU A 42 -4.83 1.96 -10.19
CA LEU A 42 -5.31 3.13 -10.94
C LEU A 42 -6.83 3.28 -10.86
N LYS A 43 -7.57 2.20 -11.13
CA LYS A 43 -9.04 2.20 -11.03
C LYS A 43 -9.50 2.59 -9.63
N ARG A 44 -8.82 2.06 -8.61
CA ARG A 44 -9.08 2.39 -7.21
C ARG A 44 -8.83 3.88 -6.92
N ILE A 45 -7.68 4.42 -7.34
CA ILE A 45 -7.36 5.86 -7.18
C ILE A 45 -8.44 6.72 -7.86
N HIS A 46 -8.82 6.38 -9.10
CA HIS A 46 -9.86 7.09 -9.82
C HIS A 46 -11.19 7.13 -9.06
N GLN A 47 -11.68 5.98 -8.59
CA GLN A 47 -12.90 5.89 -7.79
C GLN A 47 -12.82 6.75 -6.53
N ASP A 48 -11.68 6.72 -5.87
CA ASP A 48 -11.43 7.44 -4.63
C ASP A 48 -11.27 8.95 -4.82
N LEU A 49 -10.84 9.42 -6.00
CA LEU A 49 -10.88 10.82 -6.40
C LEU A 49 -12.33 11.28 -6.61
N ILE A 50 -13.14 10.51 -7.34
CA ILE A 50 -14.55 10.82 -7.58
C ILE A 50 -15.34 10.87 -6.26
N LYS A 51 -15.16 9.89 -5.37
CA LYS A 51 -15.82 9.86 -4.04
C LYS A 51 -15.48 11.08 -3.18
N ARG A 52 -14.35 11.74 -3.43
CA ARG A 52 -13.86 12.93 -2.72
C ARG A 52 -14.13 14.23 -3.47
N ASP A 53 -15.01 14.21 -4.48
CA ASP A 53 -15.35 15.38 -5.30
C ASP A 53 -14.15 15.98 -6.07
N ARG A 54 -13.11 15.17 -6.32
CA ARG A 54 -11.89 15.57 -7.05
C ARG A 54 -12.04 15.25 -8.55
N HIS A 55 -13.12 15.72 -9.17
CA HIS A 55 -13.49 15.37 -10.55
C HIS A 55 -12.45 15.77 -11.60
N GLN A 56 -11.82 16.94 -11.44
CA GLN A 56 -10.75 17.36 -12.35
C GLN A 56 -9.54 16.43 -12.26
N ASN A 57 -9.07 16.14 -11.05
CA ASN A 57 -7.98 15.18 -10.83
C ASN A 57 -8.29 13.79 -11.40
N ALA A 58 -9.55 13.34 -11.30
CA ALA A 58 -9.97 12.08 -11.89
C ALA A 58 -9.89 12.12 -13.42
N THR A 59 -10.29 13.23 -14.03
CA THR A 59 -10.17 13.47 -15.48
C THR A 59 -8.71 13.51 -15.92
N ASP A 60 -7.86 14.24 -15.19
CA ASP A 60 -6.42 14.34 -15.46
C ASP A 60 -5.73 12.98 -15.32
N LEU A 61 -6.17 12.12 -14.39
CA LEU A 61 -5.67 10.75 -14.26
C LEU A 61 -5.97 9.93 -15.53
N LEU A 62 -7.20 10.03 -16.05
CA LEU A 62 -7.63 9.32 -17.28
C LEU A 62 -6.93 9.83 -18.54
N SER A 63 -6.50 11.10 -18.57
CA SER A 63 -5.70 11.65 -19.67
C SER A 63 -4.21 11.33 -19.56
N THR A 64 -3.75 10.90 -18.38
CA THR A 64 -2.32 10.65 -18.11
C THR A 64 -1.94 9.18 -18.18
N TYR A 65 -2.78 8.28 -17.65
CA TYR A 65 -2.52 6.84 -17.62
C TYR A 65 -3.57 6.03 -18.38
N ASN A 66 -3.10 4.99 -19.08
CA ASN A 66 -3.97 3.99 -19.67
C ASN A 66 -4.52 3.06 -18.57
N MET A 67 -5.82 3.14 -18.31
CA MET A 67 -6.50 2.40 -17.23
C MET A 67 -6.55 0.87 -17.42
N THR A 68 -6.19 0.37 -18.61
CA THR A 68 -6.14 -1.06 -18.91
C THR A 68 -4.72 -1.61 -18.76
N SER A 69 -3.72 -0.92 -19.32
CA SER A 69 -2.33 -1.39 -19.28
C SER A 69 -1.55 -0.88 -18.08
N GLY A 70 -2.01 0.18 -17.42
CA GLY A 70 -1.31 0.83 -16.32
C GLY A 70 -0.28 1.88 -16.76
N ASN A 71 0.04 1.92 -18.05
CA ASN A 71 1.16 2.70 -18.57
C ASN A 71 0.80 4.18 -18.77
N LEU A 72 1.78 5.04 -18.56
CA LEU A 72 1.73 6.45 -18.96
C LEU A 72 1.53 6.57 -20.48
N PHE A 73 0.71 7.51 -20.94
CA PHE A 73 0.59 7.77 -22.38
C PHE A 73 1.88 8.37 -22.96
N SER A 74 2.31 7.86 -24.12
CA SER A 74 3.62 8.16 -24.73
C SER A 74 3.79 9.57 -25.28
N ASN A 75 2.71 10.33 -25.42
CA ASN A 75 2.71 11.73 -25.87
C ASN A 75 3.07 12.73 -24.76
N LEU A 76 3.41 12.25 -23.55
CA LEU A 76 3.78 13.08 -22.41
C LEU A 76 5.32 13.12 -22.25
N SER A 77 5.91 14.31 -22.36
CA SER A 77 7.35 14.53 -22.14
C SER A 77 7.68 14.60 -20.65
N THR A 78 8.09 13.49 -20.04
CA THR A 78 8.40 13.38 -18.59
C THR A 78 9.59 14.23 -18.11
N SER A 79 10.48 14.64 -19.02
CA SER A 79 11.69 15.44 -18.71
C SER A 79 11.42 16.87 -18.23
N LEU A 80 10.24 17.43 -18.54
CA LEU A 80 9.86 18.78 -18.09
C LEU A 80 9.21 18.78 -16.71
N ILE A 81 8.75 17.63 -16.22
CA ILE A 81 8.00 17.50 -14.96
C ILE A 81 8.93 17.22 -13.77
N SER A 82 10.05 16.54 -14.00
CA SER A 82 10.99 16.13 -12.95
C SER A 82 11.72 17.30 -12.26
N HIS A 83 11.70 18.50 -12.84
CA HIS A 83 12.50 19.64 -12.37
C HIS A 83 11.84 20.49 -11.25
N GLN A 84 10.60 20.18 -10.83
CA GLN A 84 9.81 21.04 -9.93
C GLN A 84 9.57 20.50 -8.50
N LEU A 85 9.99 19.29 -8.15
CA LEU A 85 9.78 18.77 -6.80
C LEU A 85 10.94 19.13 -5.86
N GLN A 86 10.69 20.08 -4.96
CA GLN A 86 11.53 20.31 -3.79
C GLN A 86 11.48 19.05 -2.91
N LYS A 87 12.65 18.45 -2.61
CA LYS A 87 12.79 17.27 -1.76
C LYS A 87 12.01 17.48 -0.46
N ARG A 88 10.83 16.87 -0.34
CA ARG A 88 9.97 16.95 0.83
C ARG A 88 10.74 16.41 2.04
N SER A 89 10.49 16.96 3.23
CA SER A 89 11.08 16.51 4.50
C SER A 89 11.06 14.97 4.57
N THR A 90 12.24 14.36 4.79
CA THR A 90 12.41 12.91 4.74
C THR A 90 11.63 12.27 5.88
N TYR A 91 10.39 11.85 5.62
CA TYR A 91 9.70 10.93 6.50
C TYR A 91 10.07 9.50 6.09
N THR A 92 10.45 8.67 7.04
CA THR A 92 10.64 7.24 6.78
C THR A 92 9.38 6.51 7.20
N ILE A 93 8.88 5.62 6.35
CA ILE A 93 7.86 4.64 6.71
C ILE A 93 8.39 3.27 6.36
N THR A 94 8.46 2.40 7.36
CA THR A 94 8.82 1.01 7.20
C THR A 94 7.80 0.12 7.90
N ILE A 95 7.78 -1.14 7.54
CA ILE A 95 6.87 -2.13 8.08
C ILE A 95 7.73 -3.29 8.57
N ASP A 96 7.45 -3.77 9.77
CA ASP A 96 8.01 -5.00 10.31
C ASP A 96 6.89 -6.04 10.39
N ALA A 97 7.24 -7.31 10.22
CA ALA A 97 6.29 -8.41 10.24
C ALA A 97 6.81 -9.60 11.06
N HIS A 98 5.96 -10.12 11.93
CA HIS A 98 6.18 -11.39 12.60
C HIS A 98 5.52 -12.51 11.79
N ILE A 99 6.34 -13.40 11.24
CA ILE A 99 5.90 -14.47 10.35
C ILE A 99 6.11 -15.81 11.07
N GLU A 100 5.14 -16.71 10.93
CA GLU A 100 5.23 -18.08 11.44
C GLU A 100 6.57 -18.74 11.08
N ASN A 101 7.22 -19.36 12.07
CA ASN A 101 8.49 -20.09 11.94
C ASN A 101 9.68 -19.27 11.41
N ILE A 102 9.53 -17.95 11.25
CA ILE A 102 10.61 -17.03 10.84
C ILE A 102 10.89 -16.02 11.95
N GLY A 103 9.84 -15.54 12.64
CA GLY A 103 9.95 -14.46 13.61
C GLY A 103 9.85 -13.08 12.94
N TRP A 104 10.44 -12.07 13.58
CA TRP A 104 10.43 -10.70 13.07
C TRP A 104 11.35 -10.53 11.86
N SER A 105 10.77 -10.11 10.74
CA SER A 105 11.47 -9.54 9.60
C SER A 105 11.15 -8.05 9.52
N ASN A 106 12.19 -7.22 9.36
CA ASN A 106 12.09 -5.78 9.60
C ASN A 106 12.39 -4.96 8.35
N ASN A 107 11.99 -3.70 8.38
CA ASN A 107 12.33 -2.67 7.39
C ASN A 107 11.79 -2.90 5.97
N TYR A 108 10.62 -3.55 5.83
CA TYR A 108 9.91 -3.52 4.57
C TYR A 108 9.50 -2.09 4.23
N GLN A 109 9.73 -1.65 3.01
CA GLN A 109 9.35 -0.33 2.55
C GLN A 109 7.93 -0.36 1.94
N LEU A 110 7.29 0.80 1.78
CA LEU A 110 5.99 0.91 1.12
C LEU A 110 6.01 0.25 -0.26
N GLY A 111 4.92 -0.36 -0.68
CA GLY A 111 4.83 -1.11 -1.93
C GLY A 111 5.50 -2.48 -1.90
N GLN A 112 6.38 -2.79 -0.93
CA GLN A 112 6.93 -4.13 -0.78
C GLN A 112 5.87 -5.12 -0.29
N VAL A 113 6.06 -6.37 -0.70
CA VAL A 113 5.34 -7.51 -0.15
C VAL A 113 5.86 -7.75 1.26
N VAL A 114 5.02 -7.48 2.25
CA VAL A 114 5.26 -7.72 3.66
C VAL A 114 4.72 -9.10 4.01
N GLY A 115 5.59 -10.05 4.39
CA GLY A 115 5.20 -11.45 4.66
C GLY A 115 5.78 -12.41 3.63
N THR A 116 5.01 -13.44 3.26
CA THR A 116 5.45 -14.44 2.27
C THR A 116 4.39 -14.74 1.23
N GLU A 117 4.81 -14.91 -0.02
CA GLU A 117 3.97 -15.46 -1.09
C GLU A 117 4.37 -16.92 -1.35
N GLY A 118 3.40 -17.82 -1.48
CA GLY A 118 3.62 -19.21 -1.92
C GLY A 118 4.33 -20.12 -0.91
N ARG A 119 4.66 -19.63 0.29
CA ARG A 119 5.32 -20.41 1.35
C ARG A 119 4.35 -20.99 2.37
N SER A 120 3.07 -20.65 2.28
CA SER A 120 2.03 -21.06 3.23
C SER A 120 2.27 -20.65 4.69
N LEU A 121 3.10 -19.62 4.94
CA LEU A 121 3.37 -19.10 6.27
C LEU A 121 2.44 -17.92 6.57
N ARG A 122 1.81 -17.93 7.75
CA ARG A 122 0.93 -16.82 8.16
C ARG A 122 1.71 -15.64 8.74
N LEU A 123 1.14 -14.45 8.59
CA LEU A 123 1.44 -13.33 9.46
C LEU A 123 0.76 -13.53 10.80
N GLU A 124 1.48 -13.22 11.88
CA GLU A 124 0.96 -13.29 13.26
C GLU A 124 0.89 -11.89 13.89
N ALA A 125 1.80 -10.99 13.49
CA ALA A 125 1.77 -9.59 13.87
C ALA A 125 2.49 -8.71 12.84
N TYR A 126 2.24 -7.40 12.87
CA TYR A 126 3.05 -6.42 12.16
C TYR A 126 3.12 -5.11 12.93
N ARG A 127 4.07 -4.26 12.52
CA ARG A 127 4.26 -2.91 13.03
C ARG A 127 4.55 -1.98 11.87
N ILE A 128 3.85 -0.84 11.81
CA ILE A 128 4.13 0.23 10.83
C ILE A 128 4.93 1.30 11.57
N ASN A 129 6.19 1.45 11.21
CA ASN A 129 7.08 2.44 11.80
C ASN A 129 7.04 3.73 10.98
N SER A 130 7.12 4.87 11.66
CA SER A 130 7.29 6.17 11.01
C SER A 130 8.07 7.16 11.84
N ASN A 131 8.90 7.96 11.16
CA ASN A 131 9.62 9.10 11.71
C ASN A 131 9.50 10.28 10.73
N PRO A 132 9.09 11.49 11.14
CA PRO A 132 8.72 11.92 12.51
C PRO A 132 7.28 11.62 12.92
N TYR A 133 6.48 10.95 12.09
CA TYR A 133 5.03 10.88 12.28
C TYR A 133 4.56 9.73 13.19
N THR A 134 4.69 9.92 14.51
CA THR A 134 4.41 8.89 15.53
C THR A 134 2.92 8.66 15.86
N SER A 135 2.00 9.49 15.38
CA SER A 135 0.54 9.29 15.56
C SER A 135 -0.25 9.38 14.25
N ALA A 136 0.45 9.27 13.12
CA ALA A 136 -0.15 9.48 11.81
C ALA A 136 -0.89 8.27 11.26
N ILE A 137 -0.50 7.06 11.67
CA ILE A 137 -1.03 5.82 11.13
C ILE A 137 -1.64 5.04 12.29
N SER A 138 -2.93 4.76 12.17
CA SER A 138 -3.66 3.91 13.10
C SER A 138 -4.06 2.63 12.39
N TYR A 139 -3.83 1.48 13.01
CA TYR A 139 -4.10 0.19 12.38
C TYR A 139 -4.50 -0.87 13.39
N ARG A 140 -5.18 -1.91 12.91
CA ARG A 140 -5.56 -3.07 13.71
C ARG A 140 -5.60 -4.33 12.87
N SER A 141 -5.66 -5.47 13.55
CA SER A 141 -5.77 -6.79 12.94
C SER A 141 -6.98 -7.54 13.47
N HIS A 142 -7.57 -8.37 12.62
CA HIS A 142 -8.43 -9.47 13.03
C HIS A 142 -7.56 -10.71 13.24
N VAL A 143 -7.57 -11.25 14.46
CA VAL A 143 -6.76 -12.39 14.87
C VAL A 143 -7.65 -13.61 15.07
N GLU A 144 -7.17 -14.77 14.65
CA GLU A 144 -7.83 -16.06 14.88
C GLU A 144 -8.25 -16.24 16.35
N ASP A 145 -9.48 -16.69 16.57
CA ASP A 145 -10.09 -16.98 17.88
C ASP A 145 -10.11 -15.80 18.88
N VAL A 146 -9.80 -14.58 18.42
CA VAL A 146 -9.85 -13.34 19.21
C VAL A 146 -10.80 -12.34 18.59
N GLY A 147 -10.76 -12.21 17.26
CA GLY A 147 -11.49 -11.17 16.53
C GLY A 147 -10.65 -9.91 16.32
N TRP A 148 -11.32 -8.77 16.15
CA TRP A 148 -10.66 -7.47 15.99
C TRP A 148 -10.01 -7.01 17.29
N LEU A 149 -8.71 -6.75 17.24
CA LEU A 149 -8.02 -6.04 18.30
C LEU A 149 -8.35 -4.53 18.27
N ASN A 150 -7.99 -3.84 19.35
CA ASN A 150 -8.03 -2.37 19.39
C ASN A 150 -7.08 -1.79 18.33
N TYR A 151 -7.37 -0.57 17.89
CA TYR A 151 -6.42 0.19 17.07
C TYR A 151 -5.16 0.50 17.88
N VAL A 152 -4.03 0.32 17.22
CA VAL A 152 -2.71 0.77 17.67
C VAL A 152 -2.21 1.88 16.75
N ASN A 153 -1.24 2.65 17.20
CA ASN A 153 -0.63 3.72 16.43
C ASN A 153 0.73 3.30 15.83
N THR A 154 1.34 4.21 15.08
CA THR A 154 2.70 4.07 14.57
C THR A 154 3.66 3.52 15.64
N ASN A 155 4.54 2.60 15.23
CA ASN A 155 5.56 1.94 16.07
C ASN A 155 5.01 0.94 17.10
N GLU A 156 3.69 0.69 17.15
CA GLU A 156 3.09 -0.31 18.04
C GLU A 156 2.80 -1.63 17.30
N ILE A 157 2.70 -2.74 18.03
CA ILE A 157 2.46 -4.06 17.43
C ILE A 157 0.97 -4.29 17.27
N SER A 158 0.53 -4.69 16.07
CA SER A 158 -0.83 -5.18 15.80
C SER A 158 -0.80 -6.67 15.49
N GLY A 159 -1.43 -7.48 16.35
CA GLY A 159 -1.44 -8.94 16.27
C GLY A 159 -0.90 -9.58 17.55
N THR A 160 -0.39 -10.81 17.44
CA THR A 160 0.16 -11.56 18.58
C THR A 160 1.51 -12.16 18.22
N THR A 161 2.45 -12.11 19.16
CA THR A 161 3.75 -12.79 19.03
C THR A 161 3.80 -13.99 19.96
N GLY A 162 4.25 -15.14 19.46
CA GLY A 162 4.47 -16.35 20.27
C GLY A 162 3.20 -17.07 20.73
N GLN A 163 2.03 -16.71 20.18
CA GLN A 163 0.75 -17.35 20.51
C GLN A 163 0.25 -18.29 19.41
N SER A 164 1.02 -18.45 18.32
CA SER A 164 0.67 -19.28 17.16
C SER A 164 -0.69 -18.95 16.53
N ARG A 165 -1.12 -17.68 16.59
CA ARG A 165 -2.39 -17.21 16.01
C ARG A 165 -2.15 -16.42 14.74
N ARG A 166 -2.91 -16.73 13.68
CA ARG A 166 -2.84 -16.01 12.40
C ARG A 166 -3.58 -14.69 12.45
N LEU A 167 -3.12 -13.75 11.63
CA LEU A 167 -3.94 -12.66 11.14
C LEU A 167 -4.87 -13.18 10.03
N GLU A 168 -6.10 -12.66 9.99
CA GLU A 168 -7.09 -12.97 8.95
C GLU A 168 -7.48 -11.72 8.15
N ALA A 169 -7.42 -10.55 8.79
CA ALA A 169 -7.66 -9.25 8.17
C ALA A 169 -6.89 -8.11 8.84
N LEU A 170 -6.77 -7.00 8.11
CA LEU A 170 -6.14 -5.75 8.52
C LEU A 170 -7.10 -4.58 8.27
N GLN A 171 -6.99 -3.54 9.09
CA GLN A 171 -7.49 -2.20 8.77
C GLN A 171 -6.40 -1.19 9.06
N ILE A 172 -6.13 -0.30 8.11
CA ILE A 172 -5.08 0.70 8.18
C ILE A 172 -5.69 2.04 7.80
N ASN A 173 -5.40 3.06 8.60
CA ASN A 173 -5.88 4.41 8.38
C ASN A 173 -4.72 5.39 8.56
N ILE A 174 -4.66 6.41 7.69
CA ILE A 174 -3.69 7.50 7.78
C ILE A 174 -4.40 8.83 8.00
N GLN A 175 -3.80 9.68 8.82
CA GLN A 175 -4.28 11.04 9.02
C GLN A 175 -4.14 11.86 7.73
N PRO A 176 -5.18 12.64 7.35
CA PRO A 176 -5.16 13.49 6.16
C PRO A 176 -4.04 14.54 6.14
N SER A 177 -3.50 14.91 7.32
CA SER A 177 -2.36 15.82 7.46
C SER A 177 -1.06 15.26 6.89
N ILE A 178 -0.95 13.94 6.73
CA ILE A 178 0.26 13.26 6.23
C ILE A 178 0.07 12.79 4.79
N ALA A 179 -1.04 12.12 4.52
CA ALA A 179 -1.36 11.55 3.22
C ALA A 179 -2.87 11.59 2.99
N GLN A 180 -3.27 11.70 1.73
CA GLN A 180 -4.67 11.73 1.35
C GLN A 180 -5.37 10.39 1.61
N ASN A 181 -4.64 9.29 1.38
CA ASN A 181 -5.15 7.93 1.49
C ASN A 181 -4.01 6.93 1.66
N VAL A 182 -4.30 5.78 2.26
CA VAL A 182 -3.52 4.55 2.03
C VAL A 182 -4.23 3.64 1.03
N TYR A 183 -3.45 2.83 0.33
CA TYR A 183 -3.96 1.72 -0.46
C TYR A 183 -3.25 0.44 -0.05
N TYR A 184 -4.00 -0.59 0.30
CA TYR A 184 -3.43 -1.86 0.71
C TYR A 184 -4.24 -3.03 0.19
N ARG A 185 -3.58 -4.17 0.04
CA ARG A 185 -4.20 -5.43 -0.34
C ARG A 185 -3.52 -6.59 0.37
N CYS A 186 -4.24 -7.70 0.49
CA CYS A 186 -3.83 -8.83 1.31
C CYS A 186 -3.68 -10.06 0.42
N HIS A 187 -2.67 -10.88 0.70
CA HIS A 187 -2.54 -12.22 0.14
C HIS A 187 -3.10 -13.21 1.17
N LEU A 188 -4.20 -13.86 0.82
CA LEU A 188 -4.88 -14.81 1.70
C LEU A 188 -4.71 -16.25 1.20
N GLN A 189 -4.65 -17.18 2.13
CA GLN A 189 -4.67 -18.61 1.83
C GLN A 189 -5.87 -19.00 0.95
N ASN A 190 -5.56 -19.73 -0.14
CA ASN A 190 -6.50 -20.26 -1.12
C ASN A 190 -7.34 -19.19 -1.86
N ILE A 191 -7.00 -17.90 -1.74
CA ILE A 191 -7.61 -16.80 -2.51
C ILE A 191 -6.54 -16.10 -3.34
N GLY A 192 -5.35 -15.89 -2.77
CA GLY A 192 -4.31 -15.06 -3.36
C GLY A 192 -4.48 -13.59 -3.00
N TRP A 193 -4.00 -12.69 -3.88
CA TRP A 193 -4.11 -11.25 -3.69
C TRP A 193 -5.57 -10.77 -3.81
N THR A 194 -6.04 -10.03 -2.82
CA THR A 194 -7.29 -9.28 -2.89
C THR A 194 -7.13 -8.05 -3.78
N GLY A 195 -8.27 -7.45 -4.16
CA GLY A 195 -8.26 -6.09 -4.71
C GLY A 195 -7.76 -5.07 -3.69
N TRP A 196 -7.42 -3.88 -4.19
CA TRP A 196 -6.94 -2.75 -3.38
C TRP A 196 -8.05 -2.12 -2.55
N VAL A 197 -7.85 -2.08 -1.24
CA VAL A 197 -8.68 -1.36 -0.29
C VAL A 197 -8.03 -0.04 0.13
N GLY A 198 -8.82 0.91 0.64
CA GLY A 198 -8.36 2.23 1.06
C GLY A 198 -8.43 2.45 2.57
N ASN A 199 -8.22 3.69 3.01
CA ASN A 199 -8.32 4.09 4.40
C ASN A 199 -9.49 3.41 5.14
N ASN A 200 -9.14 2.71 6.21
CA ASN A 200 -10.04 2.08 7.16
C ASN A 200 -10.94 0.97 6.59
N GLU A 201 -10.76 0.55 5.34
CA GLU A 201 -11.50 -0.57 4.74
C GLU A 201 -10.89 -1.92 5.16
N VAL A 202 -11.71 -2.95 5.29
CA VAL A 202 -11.22 -4.28 5.69
C VAL A 202 -10.45 -4.92 4.54
N CYS A 203 -9.18 -5.25 4.78
CA CYS A 203 -8.37 -6.06 3.88
C CYS A 203 -8.23 -7.46 4.46
N GLY A 204 -8.78 -8.47 3.78
CA GLY A 204 -8.76 -9.84 4.28
C GLY A 204 -10.15 -10.40 4.51
N THR A 205 -10.27 -11.39 5.39
CA THR A 205 -11.54 -12.00 5.77
C THR A 205 -11.67 -12.08 7.28
N THR A 206 -12.89 -12.06 7.80
CA THR A 206 -13.15 -12.24 9.23
C THR A 206 -13.96 -13.52 9.41
N GLY A 207 -13.51 -14.43 10.29
CA GLY A 207 -14.23 -15.67 10.62
C GLY A 207 -14.29 -16.72 9.52
N GLN A 208 -13.53 -16.55 8.42
CA GLN A 208 -13.46 -17.54 7.33
C GLN A 208 -12.28 -18.51 7.47
N HIS A 209 -11.52 -18.41 8.56
CA HIS A 209 -10.35 -19.26 8.85
C HIS A 209 -9.27 -19.23 7.76
N ARG A 210 -9.13 -18.10 7.06
CA ARG A 210 -8.10 -17.90 6.03
C ARG A 210 -6.97 -17.08 6.61
N ARG A 211 -5.76 -17.66 6.64
CA ARG A 211 -4.56 -16.91 7.03
C ARG A 211 -4.22 -15.85 6.00
N LEU A 212 -3.85 -14.71 6.52
CA LEU A 212 -3.16 -13.66 5.80
C LEU A 212 -1.68 -14.01 5.79
N GLU A 213 -1.12 -14.19 4.60
CA GLU A 213 0.27 -14.64 4.38
C GLU A 213 1.18 -13.46 4.03
N ALA A 214 0.63 -12.45 3.35
CA ALA A 214 1.32 -11.21 3.04
C ALA A 214 0.34 -10.04 2.87
N PHE A 215 0.86 -8.83 2.85
CA PHE A 215 0.15 -7.65 2.38
C PHE A 215 1.09 -6.68 1.66
N VAL A 216 0.53 -5.74 0.91
CA VAL A 216 1.24 -4.57 0.37
C VAL A 216 0.53 -3.33 0.88
N LEU A 217 1.29 -2.30 1.23
CA LEU A 217 0.79 -0.99 1.65
C LEU A 217 1.46 0.12 0.83
N ASN A 218 0.66 0.97 0.20
CA ASN A 218 1.08 2.18 -0.49
C ASN A 218 0.39 3.40 0.13
N MET A 219 0.94 4.58 -0.13
CA MET A 219 0.36 5.85 0.31
C MET A 219 0.16 6.80 -0.85
N LEU A 220 -0.90 7.59 -0.80
CA LEU A 220 -1.19 8.65 -1.76
C LEU A 220 -1.07 10.01 -1.10
N VAL A 221 -0.24 10.87 -1.66
CA VAL A 221 0.04 12.21 -1.15
C VAL A 221 -0.07 13.25 -2.28
N PHE A 222 -0.40 14.47 -1.90
CA PHE A 222 -0.40 15.66 -2.76
C PHE A 222 0.77 16.57 -2.37
#